data_AF-A0AAN6Y668-F1
#
_entry.id   AF-A0AAN6Y668-F1
#
_cell.length_a   1.000
_cell.length_b   1.000
_cell.length_c   1.000
_cell.angle_alpha   90.00
_cell.angle_beta   90.00
_cell.angle_gamma   90.00
#
_symmetry.space_group_name_H-M   'P 1'
#
loop_
_entity.id
_entity.type
_entity.pdbx_description
1 polymer ?
#
loop_
_entity_poly.entity_id
_entity_poly.type
_entity_poly.pdbx_seq_one_letter_code
_entity_poly.pdbx_strand_id
1 'polypeptide(L)'
;MIFISLSVLLLSGVHLIAASPALSTSPVRADCALVDCASGLECVVIKNAASCVKPGTLGPQCGSNPNSRCPLGETCCNPSCGICTPPGKGCIKLLCQEPKPPQGPKCGPTQCAVGETCCNESCGYCAKPGGKGCTKEYCLSGPKCGSTRCAFDETCCKHSCGYCTKPGEACTEEFCMSPSVL
;
A
#
# COMPACT_ATOMS: atom_id res chain seq x y z
N MET A 1 -81.07 -31.33 -8.47
CA MET A 1 -81.31 -30.19 -7.56
C MET A 1 -80.17 -30.18 -6.56
N ILE A 2 -79.04 -29.56 -6.93
CA ILE A 2 -78.57 -28.21 -6.58
C ILE A 2 -77.70 -28.23 -5.32
N PHE A 3 -76.41 -27.96 -5.58
CA PHE A 3 -75.28 -27.77 -4.69
C PHE A 3 -75.24 -26.36 -4.08
N ILE A 4 -75.03 -26.24 -2.77
CA ILE A 4 -74.38 -25.10 -2.07
C ILE A 4 -74.05 -25.56 -0.63
N SER A 5 -72.98 -25.16 0.09
CA SER A 5 -71.89 -24.23 -0.15
C SER A 5 -70.78 -24.39 0.92
N LEU A 6 -69.57 -23.96 0.56
CA LEU A 6 -68.51 -23.37 1.40
C LEU A 6 -67.74 -24.22 2.44
N SER A 7 -66.49 -24.56 2.12
CA SER A 7 -65.35 -24.49 3.05
C SER A 7 -64.01 -24.38 2.30
N VAL A 8 -63.60 -23.13 2.11
CA VAL A 8 -62.24 -22.55 2.09
C VAL A 8 -61.11 -23.34 1.41
N LEU A 9 -60.73 -22.90 0.20
CA LEU A 9 -59.43 -23.17 -0.40
C LEU A 9 -58.32 -22.45 0.40
N LEU A 10 -57.42 -23.22 1.02
CA LEU A 10 -56.11 -22.73 1.45
C LEU A 10 -55.17 -22.70 0.25
N LEU A 11 -55.10 -21.55 -0.42
CA LEU A 11 -54.05 -21.24 -1.40
C LEU A 11 -52.77 -20.87 -0.62
N SER A 12 -51.94 -21.87 -0.30
CA SER A 12 -50.56 -21.61 0.12
C SER A 12 -49.76 -21.19 -1.11
N GLY A 13 -49.67 -19.88 -1.33
CA GLY A 13 -48.82 -19.29 -2.36
C GLY A 13 -47.36 -19.59 -2.08
N VAL A 14 -46.77 -20.48 -2.87
CA VAL A 14 -45.32 -20.63 -2.96
C VAL A 14 -44.80 -19.42 -3.73
N HIS A 15 -44.40 -18.38 -3.00
CA HIS A 15 -43.60 -17.31 -3.60
C HIS A 15 -42.22 -17.88 -3.92
N LEU A 16 -41.99 -18.17 -5.19
CA LEU A 16 -40.64 -18.26 -5.75
C LEU A 16 -39.96 -16.91 -5.50
N ILE A 17 -39.12 -16.86 -4.48
CA ILE A 17 -38.16 -15.77 -4.33
C ILE A 17 -37.11 -16.03 -5.41
N ALA A 18 -37.29 -15.41 -6.57
CA ALA A 18 -36.23 -15.32 -7.56
C ALA A 18 -35.07 -14.54 -6.93
N ALA A 19 -34.07 -15.27 -6.43
CA ALA A 19 -32.80 -14.71 -6.03
C ALA A 19 -32.20 -14.05 -7.29
N SER A 20 -32.31 -12.73 -7.36
CA SER A 20 -31.52 -11.95 -8.32
C SER A 20 -30.05 -12.20 -8.02
N PRO A 21 -29.18 -12.42 -9.02
CA PRO A 21 -27.75 -12.45 -8.77
C PRO A 21 -27.36 -11.09 -8.20
N ALA A 22 -26.85 -11.10 -6.97
CA ALA A 22 -26.26 -9.93 -6.35
C ALA A 22 -25.13 -9.45 -7.27
N LEU A 23 -25.39 -8.36 -7.99
CA LEU A 23 -24.36 -7.64 -8.72
C LEU A 23 -23.45 -7.03 -7.64
N SER A 24 -22.44 -7.78 -7.26
CA SER A 24 -21.42 -7.37 -6.30
C SER A 24 -20.77 -6.10 -6.84
N THR A 25 -21.12 -4.96 -6.24
CA THR A 25 -20.39 -3.70 -6.37
C THR A 25 -19.08 -3.80 -5.59
N SER A 26 -18.29 -4.85 -5.87
CA SER A 26 -16.92 -4.95 -5.39
C SER A 26 -16.07 -3.95 -6.18
N PRO A 27 -15.09 -3.29 -5.54
CA PRO A 27 -14.11 -2.49 -6.27
C PRO A 27 -13.53 -3.35 -7.39
N VAL A 28 -13.39 -2.79 -8.58
CA VAL A 28 -12.90 -3.49 -9.77
C VAL A 28 -11.70 -4.35 -9.40
N ARG A 29 -12.00 -5.64 -9.31
CA ARG A 29 -11.14 -6.82 -9.38
C ARG A 29 -9.78 -6.64 -10.04
N ALA A 30 -8.71 -6.15 -9.42
CA ALA A 30 -7.41 -6.14 -10.11
C ALA A 30 -6.82 -7.57 -10.27
N ASP A 31 -7.41 -8.56 -9.59
CA ASP A 31 -6.96 -9.95 -9.59
C ASP A 31 -8.11 -10.96 -9.49
N CYS A 32 -7.77 -12.24 -9.66
CA CYS A 32 -8.68 -13.38 -9.59
C CYS A 32 -8.76 -14.02 -8.20
N ALA A 33 -8.19 -13.42 -7.15
CA ALA A 33 -7.95 -14.13 -5.89
C ALA A 33 -9.24 -14.58 -5.18
N LEU A 34 -10.33 -13.81 -5.25
CA LEU A 34 -11.65 -14.26 -4.82
C LEU A 34 -12.72 -14.04 -5.91
N VAL A 35 -12.37 -14.28 -7.17
CA VAL A 35 -13.36 -14.34 -8.25
C VAL A 35 -13.72 -15.80 -8.46
N ASP A 36 -14.97 -16.15 -8.18
CA ASP A 36 -15.50 -17.49 -8.45
C ASP A 36 -16.31 -17.44 -9.76
N CYS A 37 -15.88 -18.22 -10.75
CA CYS A 37 -16.49 -18.25 -12.07
C CYS A 37 -17.40 -19.47 -12.20
N ALA A 38 -18.51 -19.32 -12.93
CA ALA A 38 -19.40 -20.43 -13.24
C ALA A 38 -18.64 -21.59 -13.92
N SER A 39 -19.12 -22.83 -13.74
CA SER A 39 -18.45 -24.03 -14.27
C SER A 39 -18.12 -23.92 -15.75
N GLY A 40 -16.86 -24.20 -16.10
CA GLY A 40 -16.36 -24.13 -17.47
C GLY A 40 -15.83 -22.75 -17.90
N LEU A 41 -15.79 -21.78 -16.99
CA LEU A 41 -15.15 -20.48 -17.19
C LEU A 41 -13.85 -20.39 -16.37
N GLU A 42 -12.87 -19.65 -16.90
CA GLU A 42 -11.60 -19.35 -16.25
C GLU A 42 -11.56 -17.86 -15.89
N CYS A 43 -11.10 -17.53 -14.68
CA CYS A 43 -10.85 -16.14 -14.31
C CYS A 43 -9.51 -15.69 -14.89
N VAL A 44 -9.54 -14.58 -15.62
CA VAL A 44 -8.34 -13.93 -16.16
C VAL A 44 -8.40 -12.43 -15.91
N VAL A 45 -7.24 -11.78 -15.92
CA VAL A 45 -7.14 -10.32 -15.81
C VAL A 45 -6.92 -9.74 -17.20
N ILE A 46 -7.86 -8.90 -17.66
CA ILE A 46 -7.81 -8.21 -18.95
C ILE A 46 -7.88 -6.72 -18.68
N LYS A 47 -6.90 -5.95 -19.14
CA LYS A 47 -6.83 -4.49 -18.91
C LYS A 47 -6.98 -4.12 -17.41
N ASN A 48 -6.31 -4.89 -16.54
CA ASN A 48 -6.35 -4.75 -15.07
C ASN A 48 -7.73 -4.98 -14.43
N ALA A 49 -8.62 -5.70 -15.10
CA ALA A 49 -9.91 -6.14 -14.54
C ALA A 49 -10.06 -7.66 -14.65
N ALA A 50 -10.46 -8.30 -13.56
CA ALA A 50 -10.78 -9.71 -13.52
C ALA A 50 -12.07 -9.99 -14.31
N SER A 51 -12.04 -11.02 -15.15
CA SER A 51 -13.12 -11.41 -16.04
C SER A 51 -13.17 -12.93 -16.15
N CYS A 52 -14.38 -13.50 -16.07
CA CYS A 52 -14.62 -14.92 -16.33
C CYS A 52 -14.82 -15.13 -17.83
N VAL A 53 -13.96 -15.92 -18.46
CA VAL A 53 -14.01 -16.17 -19.91
C VAL A 53 -13.96 -17.66 -20.22
N LYS A 54 -14.35 -18.04 -21.43
CA LYS A 54 -14.18 -19.41 -21.89
C LYS A 54 -12.69 -19.68 -22.18
N PRO A 55 -12.17 -20.87 -21.83
CA PRO A 55 -10.82 -21.27 -22.22
C PRO A 55 -10.59 -21.10 -23.73
N GLY A 56 -9.42 -20.61 -24.13
CA GLY A 56 -9.04 -20.43 -25.54
C GLY A 56 -9.58 -19.16 -26.22
N THR A 57 -10.27 -18.26 -25.51
CA THR A 57 -10.78 -16.99 -26.06
C THR A 57 -9.87 -15.78 -25.79
N LEU A 58 -8.59 -16.02 -25.48
CA LEU A 58 -7.65 -15.00 -25.06
C LEU A 58 -6.38 -14.99 -25.91
N GLY A 59 -5.71 -13.84 -25.93
CA GLY A 59 -4.38 -13.67 -26.47
C GLY A 59 -3.27 -14.14 -25.52
N PRO A 60 -2.02 -13.79 -25.80
CA PRO A 60 -0.87 -14.22 -25.01
C PRO A 60 -0.91 -13.71 -23.57
N GLN A 61 -0.17 -14.38 -22.68
CA GLN A 61 0.10 -13.88 -21.34
C GLN A 61 0.82 -12.53 -21.39
N CYS A 62 0.42 -11.60 -20.54
CA CYS A 62 1.05 -10.28 -20.47
C CYS A 62 0.91 -9.69 -19.07
N GLY A 63 2.00 -9.42 -18.37
CA GLY A 63 1.98 -9.01 -16.97
C GLY A 63 2.79 -9.93 -16.07
N SER A 64 3.10 -9.46 -14.86
CA SER A 64 3.68 -10.29 -13.79
C SER A 64 2.65 -11.26 -13.18
N ASN A 65 1.36 -10.98 -13.35
CA ASN A 65 0.28 -11.87 -12.90
C ASN A 65 0.11 -13.02 -13.93
N PRO A 66 0.18 -14.30 -13.51
CA PRO A 66 0.04 -15.44 -14.41
C PRO A 66 -1.34 -15.52 -15.12
N ASN A 67 -2.36 -14.91 -14.52
CA ASN A 67 -3.72 -14.85 -15.06
C ASN A 67 -3.94 -13.62 -15.96
N SER A 68 -2.94 -12.74 -16.08
CA SER A 68 -3.06 -11.56 -16.94
C SER A 68 -2.80 -11.92 -18.39
N ARG A 69 -3.82 -11.73 -19.23
CA ARG A 69 -3.76 -12.09 -20.66
C ARG A 69 -4.27 -10.94 -21.51
N CYS A 70 -3.75 -10.86 -22.72
CA CYS A 70 -4.26 -9.92 -23.69
C CYS A 70 -5.63 -10.35 -24.23
N PRO A 71 -6.48 -9.39 -24.65
CA PRO A 71 -7.64 -9.69 -25.46
C PRO A 71 -7.28 -10.54 -26.68
N LEU A 72 -8.23 -11.32 -27.18
CA LEU A 72 -8.04 -12.10 -28.40
C LEU A 72 -7.61 -11.20 -29.56
N GLY A 73 -6.56 -11.60 -30.26
CA GLY A 73 -6.03 -10.87 -31.42
C GLY A 73 -5.06 -9.73 -31.06
N GLU A 74 -4.86 -9.41 -29.79
CA GLU A 74 -3.80 -8.48 -29.35
C GLU A 74 -2.50 -9.23 -29.01
N THR A 75 -1.37 -8.51 -29.00
CA THR A 75 -0.07 -9.01 -28.56
C THR A 75 0.39 -8.31 -27.28
N CYS A 76 1.20 -8.99 -26.48
CA CYS A 76 1.80 -8.38 -25.30
C CYS A 76 2.87 -7.38 -25.71
N CYS A 77 2.59 -6.09 -25.51
CA CYS A 77 3.53 -5.02 -25.79
C CYS A 77 4.52 -4.86 -24.63
N ASN A 78 4.01 -4.76 -23.41
CA ASN A 78 4.83 -4.48 -22.23
C ASN A 78 4.49 -5.45 -21.08
N PRO A 79 5.27 -6.52 -20.91
CA PRO A 79 5.05 -7.51 -19.86
C PRO A 79 5.15 -6.94 -18.45
N SER A 80 5.98 -5.93 -18.22
CA SER A 80 6.11 -5.30 -16.90
C SER A 80 4.86 -4.54 -16.48
N CYS A 81 4.02 -4.18 -17.45
CA CYS A 81 2.84 -3.34 -17.26
C CYS A 81 1.51 -4.04 -17.59
N GLY A 82 1.55 -5.27 -18.12
CA GLY A 82 0.36 -5.92 -18.68
C GLY A 82 -0.28 -5.15 -19.85
N ILE A 83 0.50 -4.35 -20.60
CA ILE A 83 -0.03 -3.55 -21.72
C ILE A 83 -0.05 -4.41 -22.97
N CYS A 84 -1.24 -4.50 -23.55
CA CYS A 84 -1.51 -5.18 -24.82
C CYS A 84 -1.71 -4.15 -25.93
N THR A 85 -1.38 -4.55 -27.16
CA THR A 85 -1.54 -3.71 -28.34
C THR A 85 -2.01 -4.54 -29.54
N PRO A 86 -2.76 -3.96 -30.48
CA PRO A 86 -3.04 -4.60 -31.74
C PRO A 86 -1.75 -4.92 -32.53
N PRO A 87 -1.75 -5.96 -33.38
CA PRO A 87 -0.63 -6.28 -34.25
C PRO A 87 -0.23 -5.09 -35.13
N GLY A 88 1.08 -4.89 -35.31
CA GLY A 88 1.63 -3.83 -36.17
C GLY A 88 1.51 -2.41 -35.61
N LYS A 89 0.98 -2.21 -34.40
CA LYS A 89 1.00 -0.91 -33.70
C LYS A 89 2.29 -0.73 -32.92
N GLY A 90 2.72 0.52 -32.80
CA GLY A 90 3.92 0.90 -32.05
C GLY A 90 3.83 0.45 -30.58
N CYS A 91 4.94 -0.06 -30.06
CA CYS A 91 5.02 -0.58 -28.71
C CYS A 91 6.18 0.08 -27.95
N ILE A 92 5.87 0.68 -26.80
CA ILE A 92 6.87 1.27 -25.92
C ILE A 92 7.04 0.36 -24.71
N LYS A 93 8.25 -0.17 -24.55
CA LYS A 93 8.66 -1.02 -23.43
C LYS A 93 9.31 -0.17 -22.33
N LEU A 94 8.50 0.64 -21.66
CA LEU A 94 8.95 1.36 -20.47
C LEU A 94 8.74 0.47 -19.24
N LEU A 95 9.71 0.40 -18.32
CA LEU A 95 9.47 -0.26 -17.04
C LEU A 95 8.33 0.48 -16.32
N CYS A 96 7.25 -0.25 -15.99
CA CYS A 96 6.26 0.28 -15.08
C CYS A 96 6.91 0.47 -13.72
N GLN A 97 6.62 1.61 -13.10
CA GLN A 97 7.09 1.87 -11.76
C GLN A 97 6.49 0.81 -10.84
N GLU A 98 7.34 0.01 -10.23
CA GLU A 98 6.90 -0.96 -9.23
C GLU A 98 6.17 -0.20 -8.11
N PRO A 99 5.09 -0.76 -7.55
CA PRO A 99 4.46 -0.17 -6.37
C PRO A 99 5.53 0.06 -5.33
N LYS A 100 5.70 1.31 -4.88
CA LYS A 100 6.66 1.62 -3.83
C LYS A 100 6.32 0.72 -2.63
N PRO A 101 7.28 0.01 -2.03
CA PRO A 101 6.99 -0.88 -0.92
C PRO A 101 6.23 -0.12 0.16
N PRO A 102 5.26 -0.78 0.84
CA PRO A 102 4.50 -0.14 1.89
C PRO A 102 5.46 0.49 2.90
N GLN A 103 5.25 1.76 3.21
CA GLN A 103 5.98 2.48 4.24
C GLN A 103 5.05 2.61 5.45
N GLY A 104 5.61 2.57 6.67
CA GLY A 104 4.87 2.98 7.86
C GLY A 104 4.56 4.48 7.84
N PRO A 105 3.97 5.05 8.90
CA PRO A 105 3.71 6.49 8.97
C PRO A 105 5.00 7.31 9.04
N LYS A 106 4.95 8.55 8.55
CA LYS A 106 6.02 9.53 8.77
C LYS A 106 5.98 9.99 10.24
N CYS A 107 7.13 10.15 10.87
CA CYS A 107 7.25 10.56 12.26
C CYS A 107 8.40 11.56 12.41
N GLY A 108 8.09 12.86 12.34
CA GLY A 108 9.12 13.89 12.37
C GLY A 108 10.23 13.68 11.33
N PRO A 109 11.51 13.55 11.76
CA PRO A 109 12.64 13.27 10.86
C PRO A 109 12.75 11.81 10.41
N THR A 110 11.96 10.88 10.95
CA THR A 110 12.03 9.44 10.66
C THR A 110 10.78 8.94 9.92
N GLN A 111 10.91 7.78 9.28
CA GLN A 111 9.79 7.02 8.72
C GLN A 111 9.66 5.72 9.52
N CYS A 112 8.48 5.45 10.09
CA CYS A 112 8.26 4.24 10.88
C CYS A 112 8.22 2.98 10.00
N ALA A 113 8.50 1.83 10.61
CA ALA A 113 8.33 0.55 9.93
C ALA A 113 6.84 0.26 9.68
N VAL A 114 6.56 -0.62 8.71
CA VAL A 114 5.18 -1.07 8.44
C VAL A 114 4.61 -1.72 9.69
N GLY A 115 3.43 -1.28 10.11
CA GLY A 115 2.75 -1.77 11.31
C GLY A 115 3.13 -1.06 12.61
N GLU A 116 4.10 -0.14 12.58
CA GLU A 116 4.39 0.76 13.71
C GLU A 116 3.58 2.05 13.62
N THR A 117 3.38 2.71 14.75
CA THR A 117 2.74 4.02 14.83
C THR A 117 3.74 5.10 15.24
N CYS A 118 3.53 6.32 14.75
CA CYS A 118 4.32 7.45 15.23
C CYS A 118 3.90 7.77 16.68
N CYS A 119 4.86 7.65 17.57
CA CYS A 119 4.67 7.78 19.00
C CYS A 119 5.03 9.20 19.47
N ASN A 120 6.05 9.80 18.84
CA ASN A 120 6.46 11.17 19.10
C ASN A 120 7.01 11.84 17.83
N GLU A 121 6.22 12.71 17.23
CA GLU A 121 6.59 13.44 16.01
C GLU A 121 7.78 14.39 16.22
N SER A 122 7.95 14.95 17.42
CA SER A 122 9.07 15.87 17.68
C SER A 122 10.42 15.15 17.62
N CYS A 123 10.42 13.85 17.89
CA CYS A 123 11.61 13.02 18.03
C CYS A 123 11.78 12.00 16.91
N GLY A 124 10.72 11.73 16.14
CA GLY A 124 10.68 10.60 15.21
C GLY A 124 10.74 9.24 15.89
N TYR A 125 10.13 9.13 17.08
CA TYR A 125 10.05 7.85 17.78
C TYR A 125 8.85 7.04 17.28
N CYS A 126 9.10 5.82 16.84
CA CYS A 126 8.11 4.88 16.35
C CYS A 126 7.89 3.77 17.38
N ALA A 127 6.64 3.38 17.59
CA ALA A 127 6.28 2.35 18.55
C ALA A 127 5.51 1.20 17.89
N LYS A 128 5.81 -0.02 18.32
CA LYS A 128 5.04 -1.21 17.98
C LYS A 128 3.71 -1.23 18.73
N PRO A 129 2.64 -1.80 18.13
CA PRO A 129 1.40 -2.05 18.84
C PRO A 129 1.64 -2.89 20.11
N GLY A 130 1.10 -2.45 21.25
CA GLY A 130 1.24 -3.16 22.54
C GLY A 130 2.57 -2.98 23.27
N GLY A 131 3.48 -2.13 22.79
CA GLY A 131 4.72 -1.77 23.49
C GLY A 131 4.50 -0.90 24.74
N LYS A 132 5.55 -0.71 25.56
CA LYS A 132 5.52 0.21 26.71
C LYS A 132 5.12 1.61 26.23
N GLY A 133 4.21 2.26 26.97
CA GLY A 133 3.41 3.39 26.51
C GLY A 133 4.18 4.57 25.89
N CYS A 134 3.51 5.27 24.99
CA CYS A 134 4.03 6.47 24.33
C CYS A 134 4.04 7.66 25.28
N THR A 135 5.23 8.18 25.58
CA THR A 135 5.35 9.50 26.22
C THR A 135 5.47 10.57 25.14
N LYS A 136 4.53 11.53 25.14
CA LYS A 136 4.53 12.70 24.25
C LYS A 136 5.45 13.80 24.80
N GLU A 137 6.64 13.43 25.23
CA GLU A 137 7.61 14.40 25.75
C GLU A 137 8.15 15.23 24.58
N TYR A 138 8.27 16.54 24.73
CA TYR A 138 9.03 17.31 23.76
C TYR A 138 10.46 16.79 23.77
N CYS A 139 11.03 16.52 22.60
CA CYS A 139 12.47 16.32 22.51
C CYS A 139 13.13 17.60 23.00
N LEU A 140 13.60 17.58 24.25
CA LEU A 140 14.53 18.55 24.78
C LEU A 140 15.80 18.36 23.96
N SER A 141 15.84 19.08 22.84
CA SER A 141 17.06 19.19 22.09
C SER A 141 18.09 19.76 23.05
N GLY A 142 19.28 19.15 23.09
CA GLY A 142 20.36 19.57 23.97
C GLY A 142 20.72 21.05 23.80
N PRO A 143 21.61 21.57 24.66
CA PRO A 143 21.97 22.98 24.62
C PRO A 143 22.40 23.41 23.22
N LYS A 144 22.04 24.64 22.84
CA LYS A 144 22.56 25.25 21.61
C LYS A 144 24.08 25.39 21.76
N CYS A 145 24.81 24.93 20.77
CA CYS A 145 26.27 24.99 20.73
C CYS A 145 26.71 25.60 19.40
N GLY A 146 26.98 26.90 19.37
CA GLY A 146 27.27 27.59 18.11
C GLY A 146 26.14 27.48 17.09
N SER A 147 26.48 26.92 15.92
CA SER A 147 25.54 26.60 14.83
C SER A 147 24.86 25.24 14.96
N THR A 148 25.30 24.40 15.91
CA THR A 148 24.77 23.05 16.15
C THR A 148 23.94 23.02 17.45
N ARG A 149 23.33 21.87 17.72
CA ARG A 149 22.53 21.61 18.91
C ARG A 149 22.89 20.22 19.40
N CYS A 150 23.30 20.12 20.65
CA CYS A 150 23.82 18.86 21.19
C CYS A 150 22.73 17.80 21.33
N ALA A 151 23.13 16.53 21.41
CA ALA A 151 22.22 15.49 21.85
C ALA A 151 21.70 15.80 23.27
N PHE A 152 20.59 15.20 23.66
CA PHE A 152 19.93 15.51 24.95
C PHE A 152 20.81 15.14 26.16
N ASP A 153 21.73 14.19 25.99
CA ASP A 153 22.67 13.69 26.99
C ASP A 153 24.08 14.29 26.85
N GLU A 154 24.24 15.31 26.00
CA GLU A 154 25.49 16.00 25.76
C GLU A 154 25.47 17.44 26.28
N THR A 155 26.64 17.96 26.64
CA THR A 155 26.86 19.36 26.96
C THR A 155 27.62 20.05 25.83
N CYS A 156 27.36 21.35 25.65
CA CYS A 156 28.14 22.15 24.73
C CYS A 156 29.53 22.36 25.31
N CYS A 157 30.53 21.70 24.71
CA CYS A 157 31.92 21.89 25.08
C CYS A 157 32.51 23.13 24.39
N LYS A 158 32.20 23.37 23.11
CA LYS A 158 32.77 24.54 22.40
C LYS A 158 31.78 25.26 21.51
N HIS A 159 31.36 26.44 21.96
CA HIS A 159 30.36 27.24 21.26
C HIS A 159 30.84 27.78 19.90
N SER A 160 32.16 27.95 19.69
CA SER A 160 32.69 28.53 18.45
C SER A 160 32.63 27.59 17.24
N CYS A 161 32.61 26.27 17.45
CA CYS A 161 32.44 25.28 16.37
C CYS A 161 31.29 24.31 16.58
N GLY A 162 30.49 24.49 17.63
CA GLY A 162 29.37 23.61 17.91
C GLY A 162 29.77 22.19 18.26
N TYR A 163 30.85 22.06 19.04
CA TYR A 163 31.33 20.77 19.54
C TYR A 163 30.62 20.40 20.85
N CYS A 164 29.98 19.23 20.83
CA CYS A 164 29.23 18.65 21.94
C CYS A 164 30.00 17.44 22.48
N THR A 165 29.93 17.23 23.80
CA THR A 165 30.61 16.11 24.47
C THR A 165 29.74 15.57 25.59
N LYS A 166 30.05 14.37 26.09
CA LYS A 166 29.33 13.81 27.23
C LYS A 166 29.71 14.52 28.53
N PRO A 167 28.80 14.58 29.51
CA PRO A 167 29.10 15.06 30.84
C PRO A 167 30.31 14.32 31.45
N GLY A 168 31.34 15.08 31.85
CA GLY A 168 32.54 14.54 32.49
C GLY A 168 33.68 14.14 31.54
N GLU A 169 33.46 14.22 30.21
CA GLU A 169 34.55 14.07 29.25
C GLU A 169 35.40 15.35 29.17
N ALA A 170 36.69 15.17 28.84
CA ALA A 170 37.61 16.28 28.74
C ALA A 170 37.24 17.19 27.55
N CYS A 171 36.95 18.44 27.86
CA CYS A 171 36.77 19.49 26.86
C CYS A 171 38.13 20.15 26.62
N THR A 172 38.89 19.67 25.63
CA THR A 172 40.20 20.26 25.30
C THR A 172 40.01 21.52 24.46
N GLU A 173 40.75 22.58 24.80
CA GLU A 173 40.72 23.89 24.12
C GLU A 173 41.43 23.86 22.76
N GLU A 174 41.26 22.79 21.99
CA GLU A 174 41.84 22.71 20.65
C GLU A 174 41.11 23.69 19.72
N PHE A 175 41.88 24.36 18.87
CA PHE A 175 41.36 25.34 17.94
C PHE A 175 40.35 24.66 17.02
N CYS A 176 39.16 25.23 16.93
CA CYS A 176 38.20 24.83 15.92
C CYS A 176 38.87 25.07 14.56
N MET A 177 39.24 24.01 13.85
CA MET A 177 39.70 24.16 12.47
C MET A 177 38.52 24.67 11.66
N SER A 178 38.50 25.97 11.40
CA SER A 178 37.68 26.51 10.32
C SER A 178 38.07 25.76 9.05
N PRO A 179 37.12 25.22 8.26
CA PRO A 179 37.46 24.78 6.91
C PRO A 179 37.97 26.02 6.18
N SER A 180 39.29 26.08 6.03
CA SER A 180 39.95 27.12 5.26
C SER A 180 39.29 27.14 3.89
N VAL A 181 38.80 28.32 3.53
CA VAL A 181 38.41 28.67 2.17
C VAL A 181 39.56 28.24 1.23
N LEU A 182 39.29 27.24 0.41
CA LEU A 182 40.12 26.81 -0.71
C LEU A 182 39.21 26.51 -1.89
#